data_AF-A0A839WA95-F1
#
_entry.id   AF-A0A839WA95-F1
#
_cell.length_a   1.000
_cell.length_b   1.000
_cell.length_c   1.000
_cell.angle_alpha   90.00
_cell.angle_beta   90.00
_cell.angle_gamma   90.00
#
_symmetry.space_group_name_H-M   'P 1'
#
loop_
_entity.id
_entity.type
_entity.pdbx_description
1 polymer ?
#
loop_
_entity_poly.entity_id
_entity_poly.type
_entity_poly.pdbx_seq_one_letter_code
_entity_poly.pdbx_strand_id
1 'polypeptide(L)'
;MRFVDSGEADTFIFDLKHGWIKNNGPLASGTAREPVQKGVVQMIGVNGKTDRLPILRINTNKTADIGKEGWQRGYDCPYAPEDVIEKLCARRDWQSANNPLPEPTDWSSVEEVRQKKTEVEVEGLRSCFLFRDPTAENPYDPITSPKVQKLWLKLVDELDCRLKAAGVTTLDGNPYELFYDRDQAGRPTRLRYDLHSLRVSLITAYYETGKVSAEVLMKIVGHSTVVMTLYYTKLGIEYIQAAMTEASAELLNREQQQWINHQRSQSLISLSATVAYNDGAGLAAFAEGSGNGLLDLPIGVCAAGGSACLLGGAPVGDRDPPVYGPVPGLRRNCAGCRFVISGPPFLFGVQAEFNARSFQASDLSSHREKVETRFEELDAQRRAAERAGEPFTAQREWARSSADLEDVTRRLDQLGLEMANLGALDAQIKEIIAHERGADGDGRSLIAGDIETVLSVIEESTDFELADRVCQSSVFYPSIVPRDANRLRINRYNQMLRRNGLQPAFLDMDEDTALYVGNELTKHLMSRIGRQNTLRLIDGQETIHSLERLGIFSADLAAEISSRLSLRSVEGASLRLAIAAPSVVSDTLASA
;
A
#
# COMPACT_ATOMS: atom_id res chain seq x y z
N MET A 1 -8.11 -13.31 31.26
CA MET A 1 -8.72 -12.04 31.71
C MET A 1 -9.79 -12.17 32.80
N ARG A 2 -10.50 -13.31 33.00
CA ARG A 2 -11.51 -13.41 34.08
C ARG A 2 -10.96 -13.22 35.50
N PHE A 3 -9.68 -13.56 35.71
CA PHE A 3 -9.01 -13.55 37.00
C PHE A 3 -8.28 -12.24 37.32
N VAL A 4 -8.47 -11.16 36.54
CA VAL A 4 -7.79 -9.88 36.80
C VAL A 4 -8.25 -9.26 38.12
N ASP A 5 -7.34 -8.57 38.79
CA ASP A 5 -7.60 -7.89 40.06
C ASP A 5 -8.25 -6.52 39.82
N SER A 6 -9.11 -6.12 40.74
CA SER A 6 -9.83 -4.85 40.73
C SER A 6 -9.01 -3.68 41.27
N GLY A 7 -7.97 -3.95 42.07
CA GLY A 7 -7.18 -2.94 42.77
C GLY A 7 -7.85 -2.42 44.05
N GLU A 8 -8.90 -3.07 44.55
CA GLU A 8 -9.58 -2.67 45.80
C GLU A 8 -8.64 -2.71 47.03
N ALA A 9 -7.57 -3.50 46.98
CA ALA A 9 -6.54 -3.57 48.01
C ALA A 9 -5.30 -2.68 47.75
N ASP A 10 -5.27 -1.94 46.63
CA ASP A 10 -4.12 -1.14 46.22
C ASP A 10 -4.01 0.15 47.02
N THR A 11 -2.82 0.74 47.09
CA THR A 11 -2.58 2.02 47.80
C THR A 11 -3.20 3.21 47.06
N PHE A 12 -3.19 3.17 45.72
CA PHE A 12 -3.76 4.20 44.85
C PHE A 12 -4.68 3.54 43.84
N ILE A 13 -5.80 4.20 43.56
CA ILE A 13 -6.76 3.76 42.54
C ILE A 13 -6.99 4.88 41.53
N PHE A 14 -7.30 4.50 40.29
CA PHE A 14 -7.64 5.45 39.25
C PHE A 14 -9.13 5.81 39.33
N ASP A 15 -9.41 7.09 39.56
CA ASP A 15 -10.74 7.70 39.52
C ASP A 15 -10.93 8.48 38.22
N LEU A 16 -12.08 8.30 37.57
CA LEU A 16 -12.33 8.89 36.25
C LEU A 16 -12.44 10.43 36.30
N LYS A 17 -12.72 11.02 37.46
CA LYS A 17 -12.87 12.48 37.61
C LYS A 17 -11.61 13.16 38.12
N HIS A 18 -10.91 12.51 39.05
CA HIS A 18 -9.80 13.09 39.80
C HIS A 18 -8.44 12.45 39.48
N GLY A 19 -8.41 11.48 38.57
CA GLY A 19 -7.20 10.72 38.25
C GLY A 19 -6.77 9.82 39.41
N TRP A 20 -5.48 9.75 39.68
CA TRP A 20 -4.95 8.88 40.73
C TRP A 20 -5.22 9.42 42.13
N ILE A 21 -6.05 8.70 42.90
CA ILE A 21 -6.40 9.05 44.28
C ILE A 21 -5.91 7.98 45.27
N LYS A 22 -5.68 8.38 46.52
CA LYS A 22 -5.35 7.42 47.59
C LYS A 22 -6.57 6.58 47.91
N ASN A 23 -6.39 5.25 47.94
CA ASN A 23 -7.45 4.33 48.32
C ASN A 23 -7.67 4.38 49.84
N ASN A 24 -8.92 4.66 50.24
CA ASN A 24 -9.35 4.66 51.64
C ASN A 24 -10.31 3.50 51.95
N GLY A 25 -10.40 2.51 51.04
CA GLY A 25 -11.22 1.32 51.23
C GLY A 25 -10.73 0.43 52.37
N PRO A 26 -11.60 -0.46 52.90
CA PRO A 26 -11.28 -1.30 54.06
C PRO A 26 -10.15 -2.31 53.79
N LEU A 27 -9.92 -2.66 52.52
CA LEU A 27 -8.88 -3.58 52.09
C LEU A 27 -7.59 -2.87 51.63
N ALA A 28 -7.57 -1.54 51.61
CA ALA A 28 -6.44 -0.77 51.12
C ALA A 28 -5.18 -1.10 51.93
N SER A 29 -4.10 -1.43 51.23
CA SER A 29 -2.83 -1.84 51.82
C SER A 29 -1.66 -1.05 51.25
N GLY A 30 -0.51 -1.08 51.94
CA GLY A 30 0.70 -0.35 51.54
C GLY A 30 0.77 1.09 52.03
N THR A 31 1.86 1.78 51.67
CA THR A 31 2.10 3.19 52.04
C THR A 31 2.49 4.01 50.82
N ALA A 32 2.48 5.34 50.92
CA ALA A 32 2.91 6.18 49.81
C ALA A 32 4.40 5.97 49.41
N ARG A 33 5.23 5.44 50.33
CA ARG A 33 6.64 5.10 50.08
C ARG A 33 6.80 3.71 49.47
N GLU A 34 5.95 2.78 49.85
CA GLU A 34 5.90 1.40 49.34
C GLU A 34 4.47 1.09 48.90
N PRO A 35 4.07 1.56 47.71
CA PRO A 35 2.71 1.38 47.23
C PRO A 35 2.48 -0.06 46.76
N VAL A 36 1.36 -0.63 47.17
CA VAL A 36 0.84 -1.90 46.65
C VAL A 36 0.03 -1.61 45.40
N GLN A 37 0.34 -2.31 44.30
CA GLN A 37 -0.37 -2.23 43.03
C GLN A 37 -0.60 -3.66 42.48
N LYS A 38 -1.84 -4.14 42.56
CA LYS A 38 -2.27 -5.45 42.06
C LYS A 38 -3.38 -5.34 41.03
N GLY A 39 -4.13 -4.24 41.04
CA GLY A 39 -5.25 -3.98 40.14
C GLY A 39 -4.88 -4.00 38.66
N VAL A 40 -5.88 -4.22 37.82
CA VAL A 40 -5.73 -4.21 36.36
C VAL A 40 -5.33 -2.85 35.81
N VAL A 41 -5.71 -1.74 36.45
CA VAL A 41 -5.26 -0.40 36.09
C VAL A 41 -4.12 0.00 37.02
N GLN A 42 -2.92 0.14 36.49
CA GLN A 42 -1.71 0.44 37.28
C GLN A 42 -1.05 1.74 36.86
N MET A 43 -0.24 2.28 37.77
CA MET A 43 0.53 3.48 37.60
C MET A 43 1.97 3.13 37.29
N ILE A 44 2.45 3.48 36.10
CA ILE A 44 3.88 3.47 35.79
C ILE A 44 4.41 4.91 35.79
N GLY A 45 5.51 5.13 36.52
CA GLY A 45 6.30 6.35 36.41
C GLY A 45 7.19 6.28 35.16
N VAL A 46 7.04 7.22 34.24
CA VAL A 46 7.98 7.38 33.13
C VAL A 46 9.20 8.13 33.66
N ASN A 47 10.40 7.53 33.55
CA ASN A 47 11.65 8.13 34.00
C ASN A 47 11.74 9.61 33.60
N GLY A 48 11.77 10.51 34.58
CA GLY A 48 11.98 11.95 34.39
C GLY A 48 10.76 12.82 34.08
N LYS A 49 9.53 12.27 34.04
CA LYS A 49 8.29 13.08 33.94
C LYS A 49 7.35 12.83 35.13
N THR A 50 6.70 13.88 35.59
CA THR A 50 5.66 13.86 36.65
C THR A 50 4.35 13.24 36.19
N ASP A 51 4.19 12.99 34.88
CA ASP A 51 2.97 12.43 34.31
C ASP A 51 2.89 10.91 34.53
N ARG A 52 1.90 10.53 35.33
CA ARG A 52 1.58 9.14 35.71
C ARG A 52 0.56 8.58 34.74
N LEU A 53 1.02 7.91 33.69
CA LEU A 53 0.13 7.31 32.69
C LEU A 53 -0.46 5.98 33.22
N PRO A 54 -1.78 5.75 33.02
CA PRO A 54 -2.39 4.47 33.33
C PRO A 54 -1.95 3.41 32.32
N ILE A 55 -1.67 2.21 32.83
CA ILE A 55 -1.40 1.02 32.02
C ILE A 55 -2.31 -0.13 32.47
N LEU A 56 -2.43 -1.17 31.63
CA LEU A 56 -3.21 -2.36 31.96
C LEU A 56 -2.31 -3.51 32.40
N ARG A 57 -2.41 -3.94 33.65
CA ARG A 57 -1.73 -5.12 34.20
C ARG A 57 -2.62 -6.35 34.03
N ILE A 58 -2.16 -7.33 33.27
CA ILE A 58 -2.81 -8.64 33.20
C ILE A 58 -2.03 -9.61 34.09
N ASN A 59 -2.61 -10.00 35.21
CA ASN A 59 -1.97 -10.83 36.26
C ASN A 59 -1.73 -12.30 35.88
N THR A 60 -2.00 -12.69 34.63
CA THR A 60 -1.79 -14.06 34.14
C THR A 60 -1.27 -14.06 32.71
N ASN A 61 -0.24 -14.84 32.42
CA ASN A 61 0.30 -15.11 31.10
C ASN A 61 0.57 -16.62 30.92
N LYS A 62 -0.10 -17.25 29.94
CA LYS A 62 -0.08 -18.72 29.76
C LYS A 62 1.32 -19.29 29.51
N THR A 63 2.15 -18.59 28.73
CA THR A 63 3.49 -19.08 28.34
C THR A 63 4.61 -18.42 29.13
N ALA A 64 4.44 -17.14 29.52
CA ALA A 64 5.48 -16.39 30.22
C ALA A 64 5.50 -16.55 31.74
N ASP A 65 4.49 -17.20 32.34
CA ASP A 65 4.41 -17.46 33.79
C ASP A 65 5.02 -18.80 34.22
N ILE A 66 5.46 -19.64 33.26
CA ILE A 66 6.08 -20.92 33.56
C ILE A 66 7.36 -20.66 34.38
N GLY A 67 7.41 -21.18 35.61
CA GLY A 67 8.55 -21.02 36.52
C GLY A 67 8.65 -19.68 37.24
N LYS A 68 7.62 -18.82 37.18
CA LYS A 68 7.59 -17.53 37.89
C LYS A 68 6.72 -17.58 39.14
N GLU A 69 7.12 -16.84 40.18
CA GLU A 69 6.43 -16.77 41.48
C GLU A 69 5.75 -15.42 41.72
N GLY A 70 4.58 -15.45 42.35
CA GLY A 70 3.88 -14.26 42.86
C GLY A 70 3.72 -13.13 41.84
N TRP A 71 4.30 -11.97 42.16
CA TRP A 71 4.19 -10.71 41.41
C TRP A 71 4.89 -10.72 40.04
N GLN A 72 5.78 -11.69 39.78
CA GLN A 72 6.48 -11.81 38.49
C GLN A 72 5.58 -12.38 37.38
N ARG A 73 4.40 -12.88 37.75
CA ARG A 73 3.39 -13.40 36.82
C ARG A 73 2.62 -12.28 36.15
N GLY A 74 2.21 -12.54 34.92
CA GLY A 74 1.49 -11.60 34.09
C GLY A 74 2.37 -10.74 33.19
N TYR A 75 1.77 -9.68 32.64
CA TYR A 75 2.45 -8.71 31.79
C TYR A 75 1.77 -7.34 31.85
N ASP A 76 2.53 -6.30 31.50
CA ASP A 76 2.05 -4.93 31.41
C ASP A 76 1.72 -4.60 29.95
N CYS A 77 0.49 -4.16 29.71
CA CYS A 77 0.05 -3.62 28.43
C CYS A 77 0.11 -2.08 28.49
N PRO A 78 1.03 -1.44 27.75
CA PRO A 78 1.20 0.01 27.78
C PRO A 78 0.07 0.76 27.07
N TYR A 79 -0.72 0.07 26.24
CA TYR A 79 -1.88 0.63 25.57
C TYR A 79 -3.12 0.46 26.45
N ALA A 80 -3.60 1.56 27.02
CA ALA A 80 -4.77 1.60 27.89
C ALA A 80 -5.76 2.66 27.36
N PRO A 81 -6.65 2.29 26.41
CA PRO A 81 -7.68 3.19 25.90
C PRO A 81 -8.60 3.71 27.01
N GLU A 82 -9.00 4.97 26.91
CA GLU A 82 -9.82 5.64 27.93
C GLU A 82 -11.18 4.97 28.13
N ASP A 83 -11.83 4.52 27.04
CA ASP A 83 -13.10 3.80 27.06
C ASP A 83 -13.01 2.44 27.77
N VAL A 84 -11.86 1.77 27.66
CA VAL A 84 -11.59 0.51 28.38
C VAL A 84 -11.36 0.79 29.87
N ILE A 85 -10.57 1.81 30.20
CA ILE A 85 -10.34 2.23 31.60
C ILE A 85 -11.67 2.60 32.25
N GLU A 86 -12.52 3.37 31.56
CA GLU A 86 -13.86 3.75 32.02
C GLU A 86 -14.69 2.53 32.43
N LYS A 87 -14.75 1.51 31.56
CA LYS A 87 -15.51 0.28 31.85
C LYS A 87 -14.92 -0.52 33.01
N LEU A 88 -13.59 -0.58 33.13
CA LEU A 88 -12.92 -1.29 34.23
C LEU A 88 -13.16 -0.58 35.57
N CYS A 89 -13.02 0.75 35.61
CA CYS A 89 -13.30 1.58 36.78
C CYS A 89 -14.78 1.49 37.18
N ALA A 90 -15.70 1.65 36.23
CA ALA A 90 -17.13 1.53 36.48
C ALA A 90 -17.50 0.14 37.04
N ARG A 91 -16.87 -0.93 36.53
CA ARG A 91 -17.08 -2.28 37.06
C ARG A 91 -16.54 -2.44 38.48
N ARG A 92 -15.35 -1.92 38.77
CA ARG A 92 -14.78 -1.91 40.13
C ARG A 92 -15.71 -1.19 41.09
N ASP A 93 -16.10 0.03 40.77
CA ASP A 93 -16.91 0.87 41.65
C ASP A 93 -18.28 0.24 41.91
N TRP A 94 -18.88 -0.38 40.88
CA TRP A 94 -20.11 -1.16 41.05
C TRP A 94 -19.92 -2.35 42.00
N GLN A 95 -18.81 -3.08 41.88
CA GLN A 95 -18.52 -4.23 42.73
C GLN A 95 -18.26 -3.79 44.17
N SER A 96 -17.49 -2.74 44.42
CA SER A 96 -17.26 -2.22 45.77
C SER A 96 -18.54 -1.71 46.44
N ALA A 97 -19.49 -1.16 45.67
CA ALA A 97 -20.76 -0.68 46.20
C ALA A 97 -21.80 -1.80 46.44
N ASN A 98 -21.88 -2.81 45.57
CA ASN A 98 -22.98 -3.79 45.57
C ASN A 98 -22.55 -5.21 45.98
N ASN A 99 -21.26 -5.53 45.92
CA ASN A 99 -20.68 -6.84 46.27
C ASN A 99 -19.30 -6.66 46.95
N PRO A 100 -19.27 -5.98 48.12
CA PRO A 100 -18.03 -5.64 48.81
C PRO A 100 -17.33 -6.90 49.30
N LEU A 101 -16.01 -6.97 49.09
CA LEU A 101 -15.19 -8.09 49.55
C LEU A 101 -14.83 -7.89 51.05
N PRO A 102 -15.05 -8.89 51.92
CA PRO A 102 -14.63 -8.83 53.31
C PRO A 102 -13.11 -9.03 53.45
N GLU A 103 -12.51 -9.85 52.59
CA GLU A 103 -11.08 -10.08 52.50
C GLU A 103 -10.69 -10.52 51.08
N PRO A 104 -9.41 -10.41 50.68
CA PRO A 104 -8.96 -10.90 49.38
C PRO A 104 -9.15 -12.41 49.23
N THR A 105 -9.76 -12.85 48.12
CA THR A 105 -10.06 -14.25 47.83
C THR A 105 -8.77 -15.03 47.57
N ASP A 106 -8.65 -16.20 48.20
CA ASP A 106 -7.56 -17.15 47.97
C ASP A 106 -7.76 -17.88 46.63
N TRP A 107 -6.73 -17.95 45.80
CA TRP A 107 -6.81 -18.68 44.53
C TRP A 107 -7.05 -20.17 44.74
N SER A 108 -6.57 -20.72 45.85
CA SER A 108 -6.82 -22.11 46.24
C SER A 108 -8.27 -22.34 46.66
N SER A 109 -9.10 -21.32 46.91
CA SER A 109 -10.53 -21.52 47.21
C SER A 109 -11.42 -21.57 45.99
N VAL A 110 -10.92 -21.15 44.82
CA VAL A 110 -11.69 -21.08 43.57
C VAL A 110 -11.75 -22.44 42.88
N GLU A 111 -12.95 -22.99 42.69
CA GLU A 111 -13.16 -24.34 42.16
C GLU A 111 -12.54 -24.58 40.77
N GLU A 112 -12.75 -23.66 39.82
CA GLU A 112 -12.15 -23.79 38.47
C GLU A 112 -10.61 -23.76 38.49
N VAL A 113 -10.02 -23.11 39.48
CA VAL A 113 -8.57 -23.02 39.65
C VAL A 113 -8.04 -24.33 40.23
N ARG A 114 -8.71 -24.88 41.27
CA ARG A 114 -8.41 -26.21 41.84
C ARG A 114 -8.41 -27.33 40.79
N GLN A 115 -9.33 -27.26 39.83
CA GLN A 115 -9.44 -28.27 38.77
C GLN A 115 -8.33 -28.19 37.71
N LYS A 116 -7.61 -27.06 37.62
CA LYS A 116 -6.67 -26.78 36.51
C LYS A 116 -5.22 -26.53 36.93
N LYS A 117 -4.97 -26.23 38.20
CA LYS A 117 -3.65 -25.89 38.74
C LYS A 117 -3.37 -26.73 39.99
N THR A 118 -2.10 -27.02 40.23
CA THR A 118 -1.64 -27.69 41.45
C THR A 118 -1.67 -26.73 42.64
N GLU A 119 -1.80 -27.25 43.87
CA GLU A 119 -1.84 -26.43 45.10
C GLU A 119 -0.59 -25.54 45.22
N VAL A 120 0.58 -26.06 44.86
CA VAL A 120 1.86 -25.33 44.84
C VAL A 120 1.84 -24.14 43.86
N GLU A 121 1.10 -24.22 42.75
CA GLU A 121 1.02 -23.12 41.78
C GLU A 121 0.16 -21.95 42.25
N VAL A 122 -0.68 -22.15 43.27
CA VAL A 122 -1.66 -21.17 43.74
C VAL A 122 -1.48 -20.78 45.20
N GLU A 123 -0.55 -21.44 45.90
CA GLU A 123 -0.21 -21.18 47.29
C GLU A 123 0.18 -19.71 47.52
N GLY A 124 -0.47 -19.07 48.50
CA GLY A 124 -0.22 -17.67 48.87
C GLY A 124 -0.77 -16.61 47.90
N LEU A 125 -1.40 -17.00 46.79
CA LEU A 125 -2.01 -16.04 45.86
C LEU A 125 -3.38 -15.60 46.38
N ARG A 126 -3.49 -14.30 46.69
CA ARG A 126 -4.75 -13.65 47.07
C ARG A 126 -5.04 -12.45 46.17
N SER A 127 -6.27 -12.35 45.69
CA SER A 127 -6.69 -11.30 44.73
C SER A 127 -8.10 -10.80 45.01
N CYS A 128 -8.32 -9.51 44.72
CA CYS A 128 -9.65 -8.91 44.70
C CYS A 128 -10.18 -8.99 43.26
N PHE A 129 -10.74 -10.13 42.84
CA PHE A 129 -11.15 -10.33 41.44
C PHE A 129 -12.12 -9.25 40.95
N LEU A 130 -11.89 -8.67 39.77
CA LEU A 130 -12.79 -7.65 39.20
C LEU A 130 -14.10 -8.25 38.68
N PHE A 131 -14.02 -9.39 38.00
CA PHE A 131 -15.17 -10.05 37.38
C PHE A 131 -15.79 -11.09 38.31
N ARG A 132 -16.30 -10.66 39.47
CA ARG A 132 -17.04 -11.50 40.42
C ARG A 132 -18.48 -11.77 39.98
N ASP A 133 -19.01 -12.91 40.38
CA ASP A 133 -20.37 -13.34 40.10
C ASP A 133 -21.24 -13.39 41.37
N PRO A 134 -22.02 -12.34 41.68
CA PRO A 134 -22.83 -12.29 42.90
C PRO A 134 -23.97 -13.32 42.92
N THR A 135 -24.24 -14.00 41.80
CA THR A 135 -25.27 -15.05 41.72
C THR A 135 -24.69 -16.45 41.83
N ALA A 136 -23.38 -16.60 42.02
CA ALA A 136 -22.74 -17.90 42.24
C ALA A 136 -22.95 -18.35 43.70
N GLU A 137 -22.63 -19.62 44.00
CA GLU A 137 -22.66 -20.13 45.37
C GLU A 137 -21.72 -19.35 46.29
N ASN A 138 -20.54 -18.99 45.77
CA ASN A 138 -19.65 -18.02 46.39
C ASN A 138 -19.67 -16.70 45.58
N PRO A 139 -20.26 -15.61 46.10
CA PRO A 139 -20.42 -14.36 45.37
C PRO A 139 -19.11 -13.61 45.10
N TYR A 140 -18.02 -14.05 45.73
CA TYR A 140 -16.70 -13.45 45.63
C TYR A 140 -15.82 -14.11 44.57
N ASP A 141 -16.25 -15.27 44.06
CA ASP A 141 -15.51 -16.01 43.05
C ASP A 141 -15.62 -15.34 41.68
N PRO A 142 -14.58 -15.48 40.83
CA PRO A 142 -14.61 -14.98 39.48
C PRO A 142 -15.67 -15.72 38.65
N ILE A 143 -16.31 -15.01 37.74
CA ILE A 143 -17.30 -15.57 36.81
C ILE A 143 -16.73 -16.77 36.07
N THR A 144 -17.49 -17.86 36.00
CA THR A 144 -17.03 -19.13 35.41
C THR A 144 -16.94 -19.07 33.88
N SER A 145 -16.04 -19.86 33.30
CA SER A 145 -15.85 -19.96 31.85
C SER A 145 -17.13 -20.37 31.10
N PRO A 146 -17.90 -21.37 31.58
CA PRO A 146 -19.16 -21.74 30.93
C PRO A 146 -20.20 -20.62 30.98
N LYS A 147 -20.26 -19.83 32.05
CA LYS A 147 -21.18 -18.69 32.15
C LYS A 147 -20.81 -17.60 31.15
N VAL A 148 -19.53 -17.28 30.99
CA VAL A 148 -19.05 -16.33 29.96
C VAL A 148 -19.38 -16.82 28.55
N GLN A 149 -19.16 -18.10 28.25
CA GLN A 149 -19.51 -18.67 26.93
C GLN A 149 -21.02 -18.59 26.65
N LYS A 150 -21.86 -18.87 27.65
CA LYS A 150 -23.32 -18.71 27.53
C LYS A 150 -23.74 -17.26 27.30
N LEU A 151 -23.12 -16.30 27.99
CA LEU A 151 -23.38 -14.87 27.78
C LEU A 151 -22.95 -14.42 26.38
N TRP A 152 -21.78 -14.88 25.92
CA TRP A 152 -21.30 -14.60 24.57
C TRP A 152 -22.26 -15.16 23.51
N LEU A 153 -22.73 -16.39 23.67
CA LEU A 153 -23.69 -17.01 22.77
C LEU A 153 -25.01 -16.21 22.70
N LYS A 154 -25.53 -15.74 23.83
CA LYS A 154 -26.72 -14.86 23.85
C LYS A 154 -26.47 -13.52 23.16
N LEU A 155 -25.29 -12.93 23.34
CA LEU A 155 -24.93 -11.67 22.71
C LEU A 155 -24.86 -11.81 21.18
N VAL A 156 -24.24 -12.88 20.68
CA VAL A 156 -24.14 -13.13 19.24
C VAL A 156 -25.52 -13.48 18.64
N ASP A 157 -26.41 -14.12 19.40
CA ASP A 157 -27.78 -14.41 18.96
C ASP A 157 -28.60 -13.12 18.82
N GLU A 158 -28.48 -12.21 19.78
CA GLU A 158 -29.07 -10.88 19.67
C GLU A 158 -28.49 -10.08 18.50
N LEU A 159 -27.18 -10.18 18.25
CA LEU A 159 -26.54 -9.56 17.09
C LEU A 159 -27.10 -10.11 15.77
N ASP A 160 -27.23 -11.43 15.64
CA ASP A 160 -27.83 -12.09 14.46
C ASP A 160 -29.27 -11.59 14.22
N CYS A 161 -30.07 -11.49 15.28
CA CYS A 161 -31.42 -10.92 15.22
C CYS A 161 -31.42 -9.47 14.71
N ARG A 162 -30.51 -8.62 15.22
CA ARG A 162 -30.40 -7.22 14.80
C ARG A 162 -29.93 -7.06 13.36
N LEU A 163 -28.96 -7.86 12.92
CA LEU A 163 -28.47 -7.83 11.55
C LEU A 163 -29.57 -8.21 10.56
N LYS A 164 -30.35 -9.25 10.89
CA LYS A 164 -31.52 -9.67 10.09
C LYS A 164 -32.60 -8.61 10.07
N ALA A 165 -32.93 -8.01 11.21
CA ALA A 165 -33.92 -6.94 11.29
C ALA A 165 -33.50 -5.68 10.50
N ALA A 166 -32.20 -5.38 10.47
CA ALA A 166 -31.63 -4.26 9.72
C ALA A 166 -31.40 -4.56 8.22
N GLY A 167 -31.65 -5.79 7.76
CA GLY A 167 -31.42 -6.19 6.36
C GLY A 167 -29.96 -6.16 5.94
N VAL A 168 -29.02 -6.29 6.88
CA VAL A 168 -27.58 -6.24 6.62
C VAL A 168 -27.12 -7.58 6.03
N THR A 169 -26.63 -7.56 4.80
CA THR A 169 -26.18 -8.73 4.05
C THR A 169 -24.68 -8.67 3.75
N THR A 170 -24.10 -9.82 3.39
CA THR A 170 -22.77 -9.89 2.79
C THR A 170 -22.77 -9.19 1.42
N LEU A 171 -21.57 -8.98 0.86
CA LEU A 171 -21.38 -8.39 -0.47
C LEU A 171 -22.12 -9.17 -1.57
N ASP A 172 -22.30 -10.48 -1.39
CA ASP A 172 -23.04 -11.37 -2.30
C ASP A 172 -24.56 -11.37 -2.06
N GLY A 173 -25.07 -10.53 -1.17
CA GLY A 173 -26.50 -10.43 -0.83
C GLY A 173 -27.01 -11.52 0.12
N ASN A 174 -26.13 -12.35 0.70
CA ASN A 174 -26.52 -13.41 1.63
C ASN A 174 -26.57 -12.90 3.09
N PRO A 175 -27.42 -13.47 3.95
CA PRO A 175 -27.38 -13.17 5.38
C PRO A 175 -26.04 -13.61 6.00
N TYR A 176 -25.56 -12.89 7.01
CA TYR A 176 -24.38 -13.31 7.77
C TYR A 176 -24.64 -14.60 8.54
N GLU A 177 -23.81 -15.62 8.30
CA GLU A 177 -23.84 -16.86 9.07
C GLU A 177 -22.94 -16.74 10.31
N LEU A 178 -23.54 -16.52 11.49
CA LEU A 178 -22.81 -16.42 12.76
C LEU A 178 -22.78 -17.74 13.55
N PHE A 179 -23.59 -18.72 13.13
CA PHE A 179 -23.76 -20.00 13.80
C PHE A 179 -23.50 -21.17 12.85
N TYR A 180 -22.99 -22.28 13.39
CA TYR A 180 -22.94 -23.55 12.67
C TYR A 180 -24.28 -24.29 12.79
N ASP A 181 -24.82 -24.36 14.02
CA ASP A 181 -26.00 -25.16 14.34
C ASP A 181 -26.94 -24.42 15.31
N ARG A 182 -28.24 -24.69 15.17
CA ARG A 182 -29.30 -24.37 16.12
C ARG A 182 -30.03 -25.66 16.53
N ASP A 183 -30.52 -25.74 17.75
CA ASP A 183 -31.29 -26.89 18.23
C ASP A 183 -32.71 -26.93 17.63
N GLN A 184 -33.45 -28.01 17.92
CA GLN A 184 -34.84 -28.19 17.44
C GLN A 184 -35.81 -27.11 17.93
N ALA A 185 -35.43 -26.34 18.96
CA ALA A 185 -36.20 -25.21 19.50
C ALA A 185 -35.70 -23.85 18.97
N GLY A 186 -34.79 -23.86 17.97
CA GLY A 186 -34.22 -22.66 17.34
C GLY A 186 -33.12 -21.97 18.16
N ARG A 187 -32.69 -22.56 19.28
CA ARG A 187 -31.65 -21.98 20.15
C ARG A 187 -30.27 -22.27 19.58
N PRO A 188 -29.37 -21.29 19.51
CA PRO A 188 -28.04 -21.51 18.98
C PRO A 188 -27.23 -22.43 19.91
N THR A 189 -26.51 -23.38 19.31
CA THR A 189 -25.69 -24.35 20.04
C THR A 189 -24.21 -24.18 19.76
N ARG A 190 -23.83 -23.78 18.54
CA ARG A 190 -22.42 -23.65 18.14
C ARG A 190 -22.16 -22.40 17.31
N LEU A 191 -21.21 -21.59 17.75
CA LEU A 191 -20.80 -20.33 17.11
C LEU A 191 -19.73 -20.55 16.04
N ARG A 192 -19.80 -19.75 14.96
CA ARG A 192 -18.73 -19.67 13.94
C ARG A 192 -17.52 -18.85 14.41
N TYR A 193 -17.77 -17.82 15.19
CA TYR A 193 -16.75 -16.92 15.74
C TYR A 193 -16.81 -16.93 17.26
N ASP A 194 -15.79 -17.51 17.88
CA ASP A 194 -15.65 -17.49 19.34
C ASP A 194 -14.96 -16.20 19.82
N LEU A 195 -14.89 -16.01 21.14
CA LEU A 195 -14.18 -14.86 21.72
C LEU A 195 -12.69 -14.82 21.35
N HIS A 196 -12.07 -15.98 21.04
CA HIS A 196 -10.68 -16.03 20.63
C HIS A 196 -10.50 -15.51 19.19
N SER A 197 -11.46 -15.77 18.32
CA SER A 197 -11.48 -15.30 16.93
C SER A 197 -11.34 -13.78 16.85
N LEU A 198 -12.03 -13.03 17.73
CA LEU A 198 -11.89 -11.57 17.81
C LEU A 198 -10.45 -11.12 18.03
N ARG A 199 -9.71 -11.80 18.93
CA ARG A 199 -8.31 -11.46 19.20
C ARG A 199 -7.46 -11.65 17.95
N VAL A 200 -7.65 -12.75 17.22
CA VAL A 200 -6.90 -13.02 15.99
C VAL A 200 -7.22 -11.96 14.94
N SER A 201 -8.52 -11.74 14.66
CA SER A 201 -8.97 -10.77 13.66
C SER A 201 -8.51 -9.34 13.95
N LEU A 202 -8.55 -8.90 15.22
CA LEU A 202 -8.09 -7.57 15.60
C LEU A 202 -6.57 -7.42 15.44
N ILE A 203 -5.79 -8.43 15.83
CA ILE A 203 -4.32 -8.41 15.63
C ILE A 203 -4.00 -8.32 14.14
N THR A 204 -4.67 -9.12 13.30
CA THR A 204 -4.49 -9.08 11.85
C THR A 204 -4.86 -7.71 11.28
N ALA A 205 -6.01 -7.14 11.65
CA ALA A 205 -6.44 -5.83 11.17
C ALA A 205 -5.51 -4.68 11.58
N TYR A 206 -5.01 -4.67 12.83
CA TYR A 206 -4.04 -3.66 13.27
C TYR A 206 -2.69 -3.80 12.55
N TYR A 207 -2.28 -5.02 12.20
CA TYR A 207 -1.05 -5.23 11.44
C TYR A 207 -1.20 -4.84 9.96
N GLU A 208 -2.27 -5.28 9.29
CA GLU A 208 -2.48 -5.09 7.86
C GLU A 208 -3.01 -3.68 7.53
N THR A 209 -4.12 -3.29 8.13
CA THR A 209 -4.77 -1.99 7.88
C THR A 209 -4.15 -0.90 8.72
N GLY A 210 -3.90 -1.18 10.00
CA GLY A 210 -3.33 -0.21 10.93
C GLY A 210 -1.82 0.01 10.78
N LYS A 211 -1.13 -0.80 9.96
CA LYS A 211 0.32 -0.78 9.74
C LYS A 211 1.14 -0.80 11.04
N VAL A 212 0.59 -1.37 12.11
CA VAL A 212 1.25 -1.46 13.42
C VAL A 212 2.28 -2.59 13.38
N SER A 213 3.52 -2.30 13.77
CA SER A 213 4.58 -3.31 13.74
C SER A 213 4.28 -4.49 14.68
N ALA A 214 4.76 -5.69 14.30
CA ALA A 214 4.56 -6.90 15.10
C ALA A 214 5.20 -6.79 16.50
N GLU A 215 6.26 -6.00 16.65
CA GLU A 215 6.91 -5.71 17.93
C GLU A 215 6.01 -4.92 18.89
N VAL A 216 5.30 -3.92 18.37
CA VAL A 216 4.34 -3.13 19.15
C VAL A 216 3.15 -4.00 19.54
N LEU A 217 2.61 -4.77 18.59
CA LEU A 217 1.49 -5.69 18.86
C LEU A 217 1.85 -6.75 19.90
N MET A 218 3.07 -7.31 19.86
CA MET A 218 3.57 -8.27 20.85
C MET A 218 3.46 -7.74 22.27
N LYS A 219 3.84 -6.46 22.50
CA LYS A 219 3.78 -5.82 23.82
C LYS A 219 2.35 -5.62 24.31
N ILE A 220 1.41 -5.35 23.41
CA ILE A 220 -0.01 -5.15 23.74
C ILE A 220 -0.67 -6.48 24.11
N VAL A 221 -0.39 -7.55 23.36
CA VAL A 221 -1.08 -8.84 23.52
C VAL A 221 -0.36 -9.79 24.50
N GLY A 222 0.82 -9.42 24.98
CA GLY A 222 1.60 -10.15 25.97
C GLY A 222 2.25 -11.44 25.44
N HIS A 223 2.54 -11.51 24.14
CA HIS A 223 3.25 -12.67 23.58
C HIS A 223 4.73 -12.64 23.98
N SER A 224 5.28 -13.81 24.32
CA SER A 224 6.68 -13.95 24.77
C SER A 224 7.70 -13.81 23.65
N THR A 225 7.30 -14.01 22.39
CA THR A 225 8.15 -13.84 21.21
C THR A 225 7.36 -13.20 20.06
N VAL A 226 8.05 -12.45 19.20
CA VAL A 226 7.45 -11.82 18.00
C VAL A 226 6.88 -12.89 17.07
N VAL A 227 7.51 -14.07 16.99
CA VAL A 227 7.04 -15.22 16.20
C VAL A 227 5.62 -15.64 16.59
N MET A 228 5.26 -15.61 17.88
CA MET A 228 3.89 -15.91 18.30
C MET A 228 2.89 -14.84 17.84
N THR A 229 3.30 -13.58 17.70
CA THR A 229 2.46 -12.51 17.12
C THR A 229 2.34 -12.66 15.61
N LEU A 230 3.43 -12.97 14.92
CA LEU A 230 3.45 -13.25 13.49
C LEU A 230 2.64 -14.51 13.11
N TYR A 231 2.51 -15.48 14.02
CA TYR A 231 1.64 -16.63 13.81
C TYR A 231 0.16 -16.24 13.64
N TYR A 232 -0.26 -15.08 14.16
CA TYR A 232 -1.61 -14.53 13.97
C TYR A 232 -1.71 -13.56 12.79
N THR A 233 -0.60 -13.13 12.19
CA THR A 233 -0.59 -12.36 10.95
C THR A 233 -0.68 -13.33 9.77
N LYS A 234 -1.89 -13.78 9.45
CA LYS A 234 -2.14 -14.55 8.23
C LYS A 234 -2.19 -13.59 7.03
N LEU A 235 -1.02 -13.09 6.64
CA LEU A 235 -0.90 -12.15 5.55
C LEU A 235 -1.35 -12.80 4.24
N GLY A 236 -2.36 -12.20 3.62
CA GLY A 236 -2.74 -12.55 2.26
C GLY A 236 -1.60 -12.26 1.29
N ILE A 237 -1.48 -13.07 0.23
CA ILE A 237 -0.47 -12.88 -0.83
C ILE A 237 -0.58 -11.46 -1.44
N GLU A 238 -1.81 -10.97 -1.60
CA GLU A 238 -2.10 -9.66 -2.17
C GLU A 238 -1.63 -8.51 -1.27
N TYR A 239 -1.80 -8.64 0.04
CA TYR A 239 -1.26 -7.67 1.00
C TYR A 239 0.27 -7.60 0.92
N ILE A 240 0.94 -8.76 0.84
CA ILE A 240 2.41 -8.83 0.72
C ILE A 240 2.87 -8.14 -0.57
N GLN A 241 2.22 -8.43 -1.71
CA GLN A 241 2.58 -7.82 -2.98
C GLN A 241 2.36 -6.31 -2.98
N ALA A 242 1.23 -5.83 -2.45
CA ALA A 242 0.94 -4.41 -2.33
C ALA A 242 1.96 -3.71 -1.41
N ALA A 243 2.21 -4.28 -0.22
CA ALA A 243 3.16 -3.73 0.75
C ALA A 243 4.60 -3.68 0.22
N MET A 244 5.03 -4.72 -0.51
CA MET A 244 6.35 -4.73 -1.16
C MET A 244 6.43 -3.70 -2.28
N THR A 245 5.38 -3.56 -3.10
CA THR A 245 5.33 -2.55 -4.18
C THR A 245 5.40 -1.13 -3.62
N GLU A 246 4.62 -0.86 -2.57
CA GLU A 246 4.62 0.42 -1.83
C GLU A 246 6.00 0.70 -1.21
N ALA A 247 6.58 -0.29 -0.53
CA ALA A 247 7.91 -0.15 0.07
C ALA A 247 9.01 0.10 -0.98
N SER A 248 8.97 -0.59 -2.13
CA SER A 248 9.89 -0.33 -3.24
C SER A 248 9.75 1.09 -3.79
N ALA A 249 8.51 1.59 -3.94
CA ALA A 249 8.27 2.96 -4.39
C ALA A 249 8.79 3.99 -3.36
N GLU A 250 8.56 3.76 -2.07
CA GLU A 250 9.05 4.64 -1.01
C GLU A 250 10.59 4.65 -0.94
N LEU A 251 11.23 3.48 -1.09
CA LEU A 251 12.68 3.37 -1.13
C LEU A 251 13.28 4.17 -2.29
N LEU A 252 12.71 4.04 -3.49
CA LEU A 252 13.16 4.77 -4.68
C LEU A 252 13.01 6.29 -4.49
N ASN A 253 11.87 6.74 -3.96
CA ASN A 253 11.66 8.16 -3.64
C ASN A 253 12.64 8.66 -2.59
N ARG A 254 12.90 7.88 -1.54
CA ARG A 254 13.85 8.24 -0.48
C ARG A 254 15.28 8.33 -1.02
N GLU A 255 15.67 7.40 -1.90
CA GLU A 255 16.98 7.43 -2.57
C GLU A 255 17.14 8.69 -3.44
N GLN A 256 16.12 9.02 -4.24
CA GLN A 256 16.10 10.26 -5.03
C GLN A 256 16.28 11.50 -4.13
N GLN A 257 15.54 11.59 -3.03
CA GLN A 257 15.67 12.72 -2.09
C GLN A 257 17.03 12.77 -1.41
N GLN A 258 17.58 11.62 -1.00
CA GLN A 258 18.93 11.55 -0.42
C GLN A 258 19.99 11.99 -1.42
N TRP A 259 19.88 11.56 -2.67
CA TRP A 259 20.76 11.97 -3.74
C TRP A 259 20.67 13.48 -4.00
N ILE A 260 19.46 14.05 -4.10
CA ILE A 260 19.26 15.50 -4.27
C ILE A 260 19.96 16.27 -3.15
N ASN A 261 19.72 15.88 -1.90
CA ASN A 261 20.31 16.53 -0.74
C ASN A 261 21.84 16.41 -0.72
N HIS A 262 22.38 15.25 -1.10
CA HIS A 262 23.81 15.05 -1.21
C HIS A 262 24.43 15.96 -2.28
N GLN A 263 23.86 15.99 -3.48
CA GLN A 263 24.37 16.82 -4.58
C GLN A 263 24.32 18.31 -4.23
N ARG A 264 23.28 18.79 -3.53
CA ARG A 264 23.21 20.19 -3.07
C ARG A 264 24.34 20.60 -2.14
N SER A 265 25.00 19.66 -1.46
CA SER A 265 26.13 19.94 -0.58
C SER A 265 27.48 20.02 -1.34
N GLN A 266 27.49 19.68 -2.63
CA GLN A 266 28.70 19.66 -3.45
C GLN A 266 28.98 21.00 -4.13
N SER A 267 30.24 21.22 -4.53
CA SER A 267 30.64 22.37 -5.33
C SER A 267 30.19 22.23 -6.79
N LEU A 268 30.07 23.34 -7.51
CA LEU A 268 29.62 23.35 -8.91
C LEU A 268 30.53 22.54 -9.85
N ILE A 269 31.83 22.50 -9.57
CA ILE A 269 32.79 21.69 -10.34
C ILE A 269 32.52 20.19 -10.12
N SER A 270 32.29 19.79 -8.86
CA SER A 270 31.97 18.40 -8.50
C SER A 270 30.64 17.96 -9.11
N LEU A 271 29.63 18.83 -9.04
CA LEU A 271 28.31 18.60 -9.62
C LEU A 271 28.36 18.27 -11.12
N SER A 272 29.21 18.98 -11.88
CA SER A 272 29.33 18.75 -13.33
C SER A 272 29.84 17.35 -13.71
N ALA A 273 30.46 16.62 -12.77
CA ALA A 273 30.97 15.27 -12.97
C ALA A 273 30.05 14.16 -12.41
N THR A 274 29.11 14.51 -11.53
CA THR A 274 28.24 13.56 -10.80
C THR A 274 26.77 13.60 -11.22
N VAL A 275 26.41 14.54 -12.11
CA VAL A 275 25.03 14.83 -12.53
C VAL A 275 24.94 14.82 -14.05
N ALA A 276 23.83 14.30 -14.57
CA ALA A 276 23.44 14.44 -15.97
C ALA A 276 22.67 15.75 -16.19
N TYR A 277 23.08 16.56 -17.16
CA TYR A 277 22.49 17.88 -17.42
C TYR A 277 22.65 18.27 -18.89
N ASN A 278 21.80 19.20 -19.34
CA ASN A 278 21.84 19.70 -20.72
C ASN A 278 22.66 20.99 -20.88
N ASP A 279 22.70 21.83 -19.84
CA ASP A 279 23.33 23.15 -19.89
C ASP A 279 23.78 23.61 -18.49
N GLY A 280 24.86 24.39 -18.43
CA GLY A 280 25.41 24.89 -17.16
C GLY A 280 24.47 25.76 -16.33
N ALA A 281 23.46 26.39 -16.94
CA ALA A 281 22.46 27.15 -16.21
C ALA A 281 21.61 26.28 -15.28
N GLY A 282 21.38 25.01 -15.63
CA GLY A 282 20.73 24.04 -14.75
C GLY A 282 21.57 23.80 -13.49
N LEU A 283 22.86 23.53 -13.67
CA LEU A 283 23.82 23.31 -12.58
C LEU A 283 23.91 24.54 -11.65
N ALA A 284 24.04 25.73 -12.23
CA ALA A 284 24.11 26.97 -11.47
C ALA A 284 22.81 27.18 -10.66
N ALA A 285 21.64 27.04 -11.29
CA ALA A 285 20.35 27.20 -10.62
C ALA A 285 20.13 26.17 -9.48
N PHE A 286 20.70 24.97 -9.61
CA PHE A 286 20.59 23.93 -8.59
C PHE A 286 21.55 24.14 -7.42
N ALA A 287 22.78 24.58 -7.69
CA ALA A 287 23.79 24.88 -6.68
C ALA A 287 23.44 26.14 -5.87
N GLU A 288 23.05 27.21 -6.56
CA GLU A 288 22.71 28.50 -5.94
C GLU A 288 21.33 28.49 -5.27
N GLY A 289 20.45 27.59 -5.72
CA GLY A 289 19.07 27.51 -5.29
C GLY A 289 18.22 28.56 -5.99
N SER A 290 17.31 28.13 -6.87
CA SER A 290 16.33 29.06 -7.43
C SER A 290 15.36 29.53 -6.34
N GLY A 291 14.99 30.82 -6.35
CA GLY A 291 14.01 31.38 -5.41
C GLY A 291 12.62 30.72 -5.50
N ASN A 292 12.38 29.89 -6.51
CA ASN A 292 11.13 29.16 -6.74
C ASN A 292 11.15 27.72 -6.21
N GLY A 293 12.28 27.26 -5.66
CA GLY A 293 12.45 25.89 -5.17
C GLY A 293 12.68 24.86 -6.28
N LEU A 294 13.09 23.66 -5.86
CA LEU A 294 13.27 22.51 -6.75
C LEU A 294 11.93 21.81 -6.97
N LEU A 295 11.69 21.35 -8.20
CA LEU A 295 10.54 20.50 -8.51
C LEU A 295 11.04 19.13 -8.93
N ASP A 296 10.64 18.11 -8.19
CA ASP A 296 10.95 16.71 -8.49
C ASP A 296 10.16 16.23 -9.70
N LEU A 297 10.86 15.56 -10.61
CA LEU A 297 10.33 14.98 -11.82
C LEU A 297 10.73 13.50 -11.89
N PRO A 298 9.97 12.66 -12.61
CA PRO A 298 10.35 11.27 -12.85
C PRO A 298 11.73 11.11 -13.48
N ILE A 299 12.11 12.05 -14.34
CA ILE A 299 13.36 12.03 -15.10
C ILE A 299 14.51 12.78 -14.40
N GLY A 300 14.28 13.39 -13.24
CA GLY A 300 15.27 14.25 -12.57
C GLY A 300 14.64 15.37 -11.74
N VAL A 301 15.30 16.51 -11.66
CA VAL A 301 14.88 17.68 -10.90
C VAL A 301 14.89 18.90 -11.80
N CYS A 302 13.82 19.70 -11.73
CA CYS A 302 13.80 21.02 -12.33
C CYS A 302 14.42 22.04 -11.38
N ALA A 303 15.62 22.52 -11.71
CA ALA A 303 16.32 23.53 -10.92
C ALA A 303 15.56 24.87 -10.85
N ALA A 304 14.72 25.16 -11.84
CA ALA A 304 13.93 26.40 -11.95
C ALA A 304 12.50 26.29 -11.37
N GLY A 305 12.13 25.20 -10.70
CA GLY A 305 10.82 25.05 -10.07
C GLY A 305 9.62 25.13 -11.04
N GLY A 306 9.84 24.85 -12.34
CA GLY A 306 8.81 24.93 -13.38
C GLY A 306 8.43 26.34 -13.87
N SER A 307 9.15 27.40 -13.45
CA SER A 307 8.82 28.78 -13.85
C SER A 307 9.49 29.24 -15.15
N ALA A 308 10.61 28.62 -15.55
CA ALA A 308 11.48 29.11 -16.63
C ALA A 308 11.39 28.29 -17.93
N CYS A 309 10.29 27.57 -18.18
CA CYS A 309 10.14 26.74 -19.40
C CYS A 309 10.24 27.54 -20.71
N LEU A 310 9.92 28.83 -20.70
CA LEU A 310 10.02 29.71 -21.87
C LEU A 310 11.47 30.10 -22.23
N LEU A 311 12.41 29.83 -21.33
CA LEU A 311 13.85 30.08 -21.48
C LEU A 311 14.66 28.78 -21.49
N GLY A 312 13.96 27.63 -21.58
CA GLY A 312 14.54 26.31 -21.41
C GLY A 312 15.05 25.65 -22.69
N GLY A 313 14.70 26.20 -23.86
CA GLY A 313 15.00 25.63 -25.17
C GLY A 313 16.36 26.06 -25.72
N ALA A 314 16.56 25.88 -27.02
CA ALA A 314 17.79 26.26 -27.71
C ALA A 314 17.98 27.81 -27.80
N PRO A 315 19.22 28.30 -27.95
CA PRO A 315 19.47 29.72 -28.19
C PRO A 315 18.86 30.20 -29.51
N VAL A 316 18.30 31.41 -29.49
CA VAL A 316 17.63 32.09 -30.61
C VAL A 316 18.56 33.16 -31.15
N GLY A 317 19.24 32.82 -32.25
CA GLY A 317 20.19 33.68 -32.96
C GLY A 317 21.56 33.80 -32.28
N ASP A 318 22.51 34.43 -32.99
CA ASP A 318 23.91 34.55 -32.57
C ASP A 318 24.18 35.80 -31.72
N ARG A 319 23.33 36.09 -30.73
CA ARG A 319 23.53 37.22 -29.82
C ARG A 319 24.40 36.81 -28.62
N ASP A 320 25.21 37.73 -28.13
CA ASP A 320 25.96 37.60 -26.87
C ASP A 320 25.50 38.70 -25.90
N PRO A 321 24.82 38.37 -24.78
CA PRO A 321 24.49 37.03 -24.30
C PRO A 321 23.38 36.34 -25.11
N PRO A 322 23.41 34.99 -25.23
CA PRO A 322 22.41 34.23 -25.98
C PRO A 322 21.02 34.37 -25.36
N VAL A 323 20.03 34.66 -26.21
CA VAL A 323 18.61 34.68 -25.84
C VAL A 323 18.06 33.28 -26.05
N TYR A 324 17.38 32.69 -25.07
CA TYR A 324 16.89 31.31 -25.18
C TYR A 324 15.40 31.28 -25.51
N GLY A 325 15.02 30.33 -26.36
CA GLY A 325 13.65 30.10 -26.76
C GLY A 325 12.88 29.19 -25.79
N PRO A 326 11.57 29.01 -26.01
CA PRO A 326 10.78 28.03 -25.28
C PRO A 326 11.23 26.62 -25.63
N VAL A 327 11.08 25.70 -24.68
CA VAL A 327 11.30 24.27 -24.97
C VAL A 327 10.28 23.80 -26.03
N PRO A 328 10.69 22.99 -27.03
CA PRO A 328 9.77 22.35 -27.97
C PRO A 328 8.66 21.59 -27.22
N GLY A 329 7.40 21.74 -27.62
CA GLY A 329 6.27 21.18 -26.86
C GLY A 329 5.84 22.01 -25.64
N LEU A 330 6.45 23.17 -25.42
CA LEU A 330 6.15 24.14 -24.36
C LEU A 330 6.38 23.60 -22.95
N ARG A 331 5.35 23.61 -22.10
CA ARG A 331 5.48 23.25 -20.68
C ARG A 331 5.59 21.73 -20.54
N ARG A 332 6.43 21.27 -19.60
CA ARG A 332 6.63 19.87 -19.21
C ARG A 332 7.39 18.96 -20.18
N ASN A 333 7.96 19.47 -21.28
CA ASN A 333 9.01 18.75 -22.00
C ASN A 333 10.36 18.90 -21.26
N CYS A 334 10.48 18.31 -20.08
CA CYS A 334 11.64 18.56 -19.22
C CYS A 334 12.93 17.91 -19.73
N ALA A 335 12.85 16.87 -20.55
CA ALA A 335 14.03 16.13 -21.03
C ALA A 335 14.97 17.01 -21.88
N GLY A 336 14.41 17.88 -22.72
CA GLY A 336 15.18 18.85 -23.53
C GLY A 336 15.39 20.21 -22.86
N CYS A 337 15.00 20.36 -21.60
CA CYS A 337 15.08 21.65 -20.91
C CYS A 337 16.49 21.86 -20.35
N ARG A 338 17.03 23.07 -20.51
CA ARG A 338 18.35 23.45 -19.96
C ARG A 338 18.43 23.42 -18.43
N PHE A 339 17.29 23.50 -17.75
CA PHE A 339 17.20 23.56 -16.28
C PHE A 339 16.97 22.19 -15.62
N VAL A 340 17.00 21.10 -16.40
CA VAL A 340 16.87 19.74 -15.86
C VAL A 340 18.23 19.24 -15.39
N ILE A 341 18.20 18.55 -14.25
CA ILE A 341 19.33 17.83 -13.64
C ILE A 341 18.84 16.42 -13.36
N SER A 342 19.64 15.43 -13.69
CA SER A 342 19.31 14.04 -13.48
C SER A 342 20.52 13.26 -12.94
N GLY A 343 20.32 12.00 -12.60
CA GLY A 343 21.37 11.15 -12.04
C GLY A 343 20.92 9.70 -11.89
N PRO A 344 21.78 8.83 -11.33
CA PRO A 344 21.52 7.40 -11.22
C PRO A 344 20.14 7.01 -10.65
N PRO A 345 19.62 7.66 -9.58
CA PRO A 345 18.31 7.31 -9.01
C PRO A 345 17.09 7.60 -9.93
N PHE A 346 17.28 8.37 -11.00
CA PHE A 346 16.23 8.74 -11.95
C PHE A 346 16.25 7.89 -13.23
N LEU A 347 17.22 6.97 -13.37
CA LEU A 347 17.41 6.16 -14.59
C LEU A 347 16.14 5.43 -15.02
N PHE A 348 15.46 4.75 -14.10
CA PHE A 348 14.22 4.02 -14.40
C PHE A 348 13.08 4.96 -14.82
N GLY A 349 13.03 6.18 -14.28
CA GLY A 349 12.04 7.18 -14.68
C GLY A 349 12.32 7.73 -16.08
N VAL A 350 13.59 7.95 -16.43
CA VAL A 350 14.01 8.30 -17.80
C VAL A 350 13.61 7.21 -18.79
N GLN A 351 13.88 5.94 -18.47
CA GLN A 351 13.51 4.80 -19.31
C GLN A 351 12.00 4.61 -19.42
N ALA A 352 11.25 4.85 -18.34
CA ALA A 352 9.80 4.77 -18.35
C ALA A 352 9.17 5.85 -19.26
N GLU A 353 9.65 7.10 -19.19
CA GLU A 353 9.22 8.16 -20.10
C GLU A 353 9.65 7.89 -21.55
N PHE A 354 10.84 7.33 -21.77
CA PHE A 354 11.30 6.92 -23.10
C PHE A 354 10.36 5.88 -23.72
N ASN A 355 9.99 4.86 -22.96
CA ASN A 355 9.04 3.82 -23.40
C ASN A 355 7.66 4.42 -23.70
N ALA A 356 7.18 5.35 -22.87
CA ALA A 356 5.90 6.03 -23.10
C ALA A 356 5.91 6.85 -24.39
N ARG A 357 7.00 7.59 -24.68
CA ARG A 357 7.14 8.35 -25.94
C ARG A 357 7.33 7.44 -27.14
N SER A 358 8.08 6.35 -26.99
CA SER A 358 8.24 5.33 -28.03
C SER A 358 6.91 4.71 -28.42
N PHE A 359 6.04 4.39 -27.44
CA PHE A 359 4.70 3.89 -27.71
C PHE A 359 3.84 4.88 -28.51
N GLN A 360 3.84 6.15 -28.08
CA GLN A 360 3.12 7.22 -28.79
C GLN A 360 3.65 7.44 -30.22
N ALA A 361 4.96 7.34 -30.41
CA ALA A 361 5.60 7.46 -31.71
C ALA A 361 5.21 6.31 -32.65
N SER A 362 5.13 5.07 -32.13
CA SER A 362 4.70 3.90 -32.92
C SER A 362 3.26 4.03 -33.40
N ASP A 363 2.34 4.41 -32.51
CA ASP A 363 0.92 4.61 -32.87
C ASP A 363 0.76 5.76 -33.89
N LEU A 364 1.46 6.87 -33.67
CA LEU A 364 1.42 8.02 -34.57
C LEU A 364 2.06 7.72 -35.94
N SER A 365 3.12 6.90 -35.98
CA SER A 365 3.74 6.43 -37.22
C SER A 365 2.76 5.60 -38.05
N SER A 366 2.04 4.67 -37.41
CA SER A 366 0.99 3.87 -38.06
C SER A 366 -0.18 4.75 -38.57
N HIS A 367 -0.50 5.83 -37.86
CA HIS A 367 -1.47 6.81 -38.34
C HIS A 367 -0.95 7.62 -39.53
N ARG A 368 0.33 8.04 -39.50
CA ARG A 368 0.99 8.77 -40.59
C ARG A 368 0.93 7.99 -41.89
N GLU A 369 1.23 6.70 -41.87
CA GLU A 369 1.19 5.83 -43.06
C GLU A 369 -0.20 5.83 -43.74
N LYS A 370 -1.28 5.81 -42.94
CA LYS A 370 -2.67 5.86 -43.46
C LYS A 370 -3.00 7.22 -44.10
N VAL A 371 -2.54 8.31 -43.48
CA VAL A 371 -2.74 9.68 -43.99
C VAL A 371 -1.91 9.91 -45.25
N GLU A 372 -0.66 9.41 -45.26
CA GLU A 372 0.26 9.46 -46.39
C GLU A 372 -0.30 8.70 -47.59
N THR A 373 -0.78 7.47 -47.41
CA THR A 373 -1.44 6.67 -48.46
C THR A 373 -2.61 7.46 -49.10
N ARG A 374 -3.47 8.06 -48.27
CA ARG A 374 -4.60 8.86 -48.77
C ARG A 374 -4.14 10.12 -49.53
N PHE A 375 -3.09 10.77 -49.04
CA PHE A 375 -2.51 11.93 -49.70
C PHE A 375 -1.94 11.53 -51.07
N GLU A 376 -1.20 10.42 -51.15
CA GLU A 376 -0.64 9.90 -52.40
C GLU A 376 -1.73 9.53 -53.42
N GLU A 377 -2.84 8.93 -52.98
CA GLU A 377 -3.99 8.65 -53.84
C GLU A 377 -4.59 9.93 -54.44
N LEU A 378 -4.82 10.95 -53.63
CA LEU A 378 -5.35 12.24 -54.07
C LEU A 378 -4.37 12.99 -54.97
N ASP A 379 -3.07 12.91 -54.66
CA ASP A 379 -2.02 13.54 -55.47
C ASP A 379 -1.87 12.83 -56.82
N ALA A 380 -2.00 11.50 -56.87
CA ALA A 380 -2.04 10.73 -58.11
C ALA A 380 -3.26 11.09 -58.98
N GLN A 381 -4.45 11.25 -58.38
CA GLN A 381 -5.64 11.72 -59.08
C GLN A 381 -5.46 13.13 -59.65
N ARG A 382 -4.85 14.04 -58.87
CA ARG A 382 -4.53 15.39 -59.34
C ARG A 382 -3.60 15.37 -60.56
N ARG A 383 -2.50 14.60 -60.48
CA ARG A 383 -1.55 14.42 -61.59
C ARG A 383 -2.18 13.72 -62.80
N ALA A 384 -3.19 12.87 -62.61
CA ALA A 384 -3.92 12.24 -63.71
C ALA A 384 -4.85 13.24 -64.41
N ALA A 385 -5.60 14.04 -63.66
CA ALA A 385 -6.45 15.11 -64.20
C ALA A 385 -5.64 16.17 -64.96
N GLU A 386 -4.50 16.60 -64.40
CA GLU A 386 -3.55 17.50 -65.06
C GLU A 386 -3.04 16.93 -66.40
N ARG A 387 -2.72 15.63 -66.45
CA ARG A 387 -2.29 14.95 -67.70
C ARG A 387 -3.40 14.80 -68.73
N ALA A 388 -4.64 14.60 -68.28
CA ALA A 388 -5.81 14.50 -69.15
C ALA A 388 -6.34 15.86 -69.64
N GLY A 389 -5.85 16.98 -69.06
CA GLY A 389 -6.38 18.32 -69.33
C GLY A 389 -7.73 18.59 -68.67
N GLU A 390 -8.12 17.78 -67.69
CA GLU A 390 -9.39 17.89 -66.97
C GLU A 390 -9.21 18.66 -65.63
N PRO A 391 -10.23 19.42 -65.17
CA PRO A 391 -10.17 20.12 -63.90
C PRO A 391 -10.28 19.13 -62.72
N PHE A 392 -9.33 19.21 -61.78
CA PHE A 392 -9.35 18.42 -60.55
C PHE A 392 -10.45 18.92 -59.59
N THR A 393 -11.40 18.04 -59.26
CA THR A 393 -12.61 18.38 -58.49
C THR A 393 -12.42 18.30 -56.96
N ALA A 394 -11.40 17.58 -56.48
CA ALA A 394 -11.17 17.31 -55.05
C ALA A 394 -10.10 18.21 -54.40
N GLN A 395 -9.90 19.44 -54.89
CA GLN A 395 -8.85 20.36 -54.40
C GLN A 395 -8.90 20.62 -52.89
N ARG A 396 -10.09 20.73 -52.31
CA ARG A 396 -10.27 20.95 -50.86
C ARG A 396 -9.85 19.73 -50.04
N GLU A 397 -10.08 18.53 -50.55
CA GLU A 397 -9.73 17.28 -49.86
C GLU A 397 -8.23 17.04 -49.92
N TRP A 398 -7.60 17.33 -51.06
CA TRP A 398 -6.13 17.30 -51.19
C TRP A 398 -5.46 18.29 -50.23
N ALA A 399 -5.94 19.54 -50.16
CA ALA A 399 -5.38 20.55 -49.25
C ALA A 399 -5.53 20.15 -47.77
N ARG A 400 -6.66 19.55 -47.38
CA ARG A 400 -6.85 19.00 -46.03
C ARG A 400 -5.89 17.84 -45.75
N SER A 401 -5.80 16.87 -46.66
CA SER A 401 -4.90 15.72 -46.49
C SER A 401 -3.43 16.13 -46.41
N SER A 402 -3.02 17.16 -47.14
CA SER A 402 -1.67 17.73 -47.06
C SER A 402 -1.40 18.37 -45.69
N ALA A 403 -2.36 19.15 -45.16
CA ALA A 403 -2.24 19.77 -43.85
C ALA A 403 -2.23 18.72 -42.73
N ASP A 404 -3.10 17.71 -42.82
CA ASP A 404 -3.15 16.59 -41.87
C ASP A 404 -1.81 15.82 -41.85
N LEU A 405 -1.21 15.58 -43.02
CA LEU A 405 0.10 14.91 -43.13
C LEU A 405 1.22 15.75 -42.48
N GLU A 406 1.21 17.07 -42.70
CA GLU A 406 2.16 18.00 -42.08
C GLU A 406 1.99 18.06 -40.56
N ASP A 407 0.74 18.08 -40.06
CA ASP A 407 0.40 18.05 -38.64
C ASP A 407 0.92 16.78 -37.95
N VAL A 408 0.65 15.61 -38.54
CA VAL A 408 1.10 14.31 -38.01
C VAL A 408 2.62 14.20 -38.04
N THR A 409 3.25 14.62 -39.14
CA THR A 409 4.72 14.59 -39.29
C THR A 409 5.40 15.49 -38.26
N ARG A 410 4.91 16.73 -38.07
CA ARG A 410 5.45 17.64 -37.05
C ARG A 410 5.36 17.06 -35.65
N ARG A 411 4.27 16.38 -35.32
CA ARG A 411 4.10 15.76 -34.00
C ARG A 411 5.02 14.55 -33.82
N LEU A 412 5.27 13.79 -34.88
CA LEU A 412 6.24 12.68 -34.86
C LEU A 412 7.67 13.20 -34.68
N ASP A 413 8.04 14.28 -35.38
CA ASP A 413 9.35 14.94 -35.21
C ASP A 413 9.55 15.43 -33.77
N GLN A 414 8.51 16.00 -33.15
CA GLN A 414 8.56 16.40 -31.75
C GLN A 414 8.81 15.21 -30.81
N LEU A 415 8.10 14.10 -30.99
CA LEU A 415 8.31 12.88 -30.20
C LEU A 415 9.71 12.30 -30.41
N GLY A 416 10.23 12.33 -31.64
CA GLY A 416 11.59 11.92 -31.96
C GLY A 416 12.64 12.75 -31.22
N LEU A 417 12.44 14.08 -31.15
CA LEU A 417 13.31 14.97 -30.37
C LEU A 417 13.22 14.70 -28.87
N GLU A 418 12.01 14.47 -28.33
CA GLU A 418 11.82 14.10 -26.92
C GLU A 418 12.54 12.80 -26.57
N MET A 419 12.43 11.78 -27.42
CA MET A 419 13.12 10.51 -27.27
C MET A 419 14.64 10.67 -27.35
N ALA A 420 15.15 11.49 -28.27
CA ALA A 420 16.58 11.77 -28.39
C ALA A 420 17.13 12.44 -27.12
N ASN A 421 16.41 13.41 -26.56
CA ASN A 421 16.80 14.07 -25.31
C ASN A 421 16.80 13.11 -24.11
N LEU A 422 15.78 12.25 -24.01
CA LEU A 422 15.72 11.21 -22.98
C LEU A 422 16.87 10.20 -23.14
N GLY A 423 17.18 9.80 -24.37
CA GLY A 423 18.32 8.91 -24.67
C GLY A 423 19.67 9.54 -24.33
N ALA A 424 19.83 10.84 -24.55
CA ALA A 424 21.03 11.58 -24.14
C ALA A 424 21.19 11.61 -22.61
N LEU A 425 20.11 11.84 -21.87
CA LEU A 425 20.11 11.78 -20.40
C LEU A 425 20.43 10.37 -19.90
N ASP A 426 19.81 9.32 -20.46
CA ASP A 426 20.09 7.91 -20.12
C ASP A 426 21.57 7.56 -20.35
N ALA A 427 22.16 8.01 -21.46
CA ALA A 427 23.58 7.81 -21.76
C ALA A 427 24.51 8.50 -20.75
N GLN A 428 24.24 9.77 -20.41
CA GLN A 428 25.03 10.50 -19.40
C GLN A 428 24.94 9.84 -18.02
N ILE A 429 23.73 9.41 -17.60
CA ILE A 429 23.55 8.73 -16.31
C ILE A 429 24.36 7.44 -16.25
N LYS A 430 24.38 6.66 -17.34
CA LYS A 430 25.19 5.43 -17.41
C LYS A 430 26.68 5.70 -17.34
N GLU A 431 27.16 6.77 -17.95
CA GLU A 431 28.57 7.17 -17.86
C GLU A 431 28.96 7.50 -16.40
N ILE A 432 28.09 8.21 -15.68
CA ILE A 432 28.27 8.50 -14.25
C ILE A 432 28.32 7.19 -13.43
N ILE A 433 27.38 6.27 -13.65
CA ILE A 433 27.35 4.96 -12.97
C ILE A 433 28.64 4.16 -13.25
N ALA A 434 29.12 4.17 -14.49
CA ALA A 434 30.35 3.49 -14.87
C ALA A 434 31.59 4.09 -14.18
N HIS A 435 31.65 5.41 -14.05
CA HIS A 435 32.73 6.12 -13.38
C HIS A 435 32.72 5.88 -11.85
N GLU A 436 31.56 5.89 -11.20
CA GLU A 436 31.42 5.62 -9.76
C GLU A 436 31.89 4.20 -9.37
N ARG A 437 31.57 3.19 -10.19
CA ARG A 437 32.00 1.79 -9.95
C ARG A 437 33.49 1.55 -10.20
N GLY A 438 34.14 2.37 -11.03
CA GLY A 438 35.57 2.28 -11.30
C GLY A 438 36.45 2.91 -10.21
N ALA A 439 35.88 3.81 -9.40
CA ALA A 439 36.60 4.59 -8.39
C ALA A 439 36.55 3.98 -6.98
N ASP A 440 35.46 3.30 -6.60
CA ASP A 440 35.30 2.68 -5.28
C ASP A 440 34.82 1.22 -5.39
N GLY A 441 35.65 0.28 -4.94
CA GLY A 441 35.30 -1.14 -4.79
C GLY A 441 34.32 -1.44 -3.64
N ASP A 442 33.64 -0.44 -3.10
CA ASP A 442 32.75 -0.54 -1.94
C ASP A 442 31.60 0.49 -2.04
N GLY A 443 30.77 0.38 -3.08
CA GLY A 443 29.77 1.40 -3.45
C GLY A 443 28.33 1.01 -3.14
N ARG A 444 27.69 1.74 -2.22
CA ARG A 444 26.26 1.72 -1.87
C ARG A 444 25.33 2.20 -3.01
N SER A 445 25.35 1.52 -4.14
CA SER A 445 24.34 1.68 -5.20
C SER A 445 23.43 0.47 -5.18
N LEU A 446 22.13 0.67 -4.95
CA LEU A 446 21.11 -0.40 -5.02
C LEU A 446 20.86 -0.90 -6.45
N ILE A 447 21.62 -0.40 -7.42
CA ILE A 447 21.80 -1.06 -8.70
C ILE A 447 22.67 -2.31 -8.47
N ALA A 448 22.16 -3.28 -7.69
CA ALA A 448 22.72 -4.60 -7.53
C ALA A 448 22.32 -5.44 -8.75
N GLY A 449 22.88 -5.09 -9.91
CA GLY A 449 22.74 -5.81 -11.16
C GLY A 449 24.07 -5.78 -11.89
N ASP A 450 24.46 -6.94 -12.45
CA ASP A 450 25.53 -7.04 -13.43
C ASP A 450 25.31 -5.97 -14.51
N ILE A 451 26.40 -5.40 -15.04
CA ILE A 451 26.38 -4.32 -16.04
C ILE A 451 25.43 -4.65 -17.21
N GLU A 452 25.25 -5.94 -17.53
CA GLU A 452 24.30 -6.42 -18.55
C GLU A 452 22.81 -6.20 -18.22
N THR A 453 22.40 -6.13 -16.95
CA THR A 453 21.00 -5.85 -16.55
C THR A 453 20.68 -4.35 -16.45
N VAL A 454 21.71 -3.49 -16.38
CA VAL A 454 21.60 -2.03 -16.21
C VAL A 454 21.76 -1.28 -17.54
N LEU A 455 22.38 -1.92 -18.52
CA LEU A 455 22.45 -1.40 -19.87
C LEU A 455 21.04 -1.40 -20.47
N SER A 456 20.43 -0.22 -20.66
CA SER A 456 19.32 -0.09 -21.61
C SER A 456 19.88 -0.45 -22.99
N VAL A 457 19.68 -1.70 -23.38
CA VAL A 457 19.78 -2.15 -24.75
C VAL A 457 18.41 -1.86 -25.34
N ILE A 458 18.37 -1.07 -26.41
CA ILE A 458 17.16 -0.99 -27.23
C ILE A 458 16.90 -2.41 -27.72
N GLU A 459 15.92 -3.05 -27.13
CA GLU A 459 15.51 -4.40 -27.46
C GLU A 459 14.35 -4.33 -28.45
N GLU A 460 14.40 -5.15 -29.49
CA GLU A 460 13.21 -5.38 -30.32
C GLU A 460 12.11 -5.97 -29.43
N SER A 461 11.01 -5.22 -29.31
CA SER A 461 9.86 -5.58 -28.49
C SER A 461 8.60 -5.52 -29.33
N THR A 462 7.61 -6.31 -28.95
CA THR A 462 6.29 -6.26 -29.58
C THR A 462 5.51 -5.04 -29.09
N ASP A 463 4.55 -4.55 -29.88
CA ASP A 463 3.67 -3.45 -29.46
C ASP A 463 2.97 -3.73 -28.13
N PHE A 464 2.60 -5.00 -27.89
CA PHE A 464 2.01 -5.44 -26.64
C PHE A 464 2.98 -5.29 -25.47
N GLU A 465 4.22 -5.73 -25.62
CA GLU A 465 5.22 -5.66 -24.56
C GLU A 465 5.56 -4.22 -24.20
N LEU A 466 5.69 -3.34 -25.20
CA LEU A 466 5.91 -1.92 -24.97
C LEU A 466 4.71 -1.29 -24.24
N ALA A 467 3.49 -1.59 -24.68
CA ALA A 467 2.28 -1.11 -24.01
C ALA A 467 2.17 -1.61 -22.57
N ASP A 468 2.53 -2.87 -22.31
CA ASP A 468 2.52 -3.44 -20.97
C ASP A 468 3.57 -2.78 -20.06
N ARG A 469 4.81 -2.57 -20.54
CA ARG A 469 5.84 -1.83 -19.80
C ARG A 469 5.37 -0.42 -19.44
N VAL A 470 4.69 0.29 -20.34
CA VAL A 470 4.10 1.61 -20.07
C VAL A 470 3.03 1.54 -18.98
N CYS A 471 2.15 0.54 -19.02
CA CYS A 471 1.10 0.34 -18.01
C CYS A 471 1.64 -0.08 -16.63
N GLN A 472 2.74 -0.83 -16.59
CA GLN A 472 3.42 -1.17 -15.34
C GLN A 472 4.11 0.06 -14.75
N SER A 473 4.83 0.82 -15.58
CA SER A 473 5.55 2.02 -15.15
C SER A 473 4.64 3.16 -14.69
N SER A 474 3.41 3.28 -15.22
CA SER A 474 2.47 4.32 -14.79
C SER A 474 2.03 4.18 -13.33
N VAL A 475 2.22 3.01 -12.71
CA VAL A 475 1.96 2.82 -11.26
C VAL A 475 2.99 3.59 -10.42
N PHE A 476 4.23 3.69 -10.91
CA PHE A 476 5.33 4.36 -10.21
C PHE A 476 5.48 5.83 -10.62
N TYR A 477 5.14 6.17 -11.88
CA TYR A 477 5.35 7.50 -12.45
C TYR A 477 4.01 8.12 -12.91
N PRO A 478 3.40 9.01 -12.10
CA PRO A 478 2.10 9.62 -12.42
C PRO A 478 2.09 10.53 -13.67
N SER A 479 3.25 10.93 -14.18
CA SER A 479 3.37 11.69 -15.43
C SER A 479 3.00 10.87 -16.67
N ILE A 480 3.12 9.55 -16.58
CA ILE A 480 2.84 8.62 -17.66
C ILE A 480 1.34 8.35 -17.68
N VAL A 481 0.68 8.75 -18.77
CA VAL A 481 -0.74 8.49 -18.99
C VAL A 481 -0.87 7.20 -19.82
N PRO A 482 -1.27 6.06 -19.23
CA PRO A 482 -1.24 4.75 -19.90
C PRO A 482 -2.48 4.50 -20.76
N ARG A 483 -3.35 5.49 -21.02
CA ARG A 483 -4.71 5.26 -21.56
C ARG A 483 -4.71 4.47 -22.88
N ASP A 484 -3.95 4.92 -23.87
CA ASP A 484 -3.93 4.29 -25.19
C ASP A 484 -3.18 2.95 -25.16
N ALA A 485 -2.10 2.86 -24.36
CA ALA A 485 -1.38 1.61 -24.10
C ALA A 485 -2.28 0.56 -23.45
N ASN A 486 -3.04 0.94 -22.43
CA ASN A 486 -3.96 0.03 -21.73
C ASN A 486 -5.09 -0.42 -22.65
N ARG A 487 -5.60 0.45 -23.53
CA ARG A 487 -6.60 0.08 -24.54
C ARG A 487 -6.07 -0.96 -25.53
N LEU A 488 -4.87 -0.76 -26.06
CA LEU A 488 -4.22 -1.76 -26.92
C LEU A 488 -4.09 -3.09 -26.18
N ARG A 489 -3.60 -3.04 -24.94
CA ARG A 489 -3.38 -4.21 -24.08
C ARG A 489 -4.66 -4.98 -23.79
N ILE A 490 -5.72 -4.29 -23.38
CA ILE A 490 -7.05 -4.86 -23.11
C ILE A 490 -7.61 -5.53 -24.36
N ASN A 491 -7.51 -4.88 -25.52
CA ASN A 491 -7.97 -5.45 -26.79
C ASN A 491 -7.22 -6.76 -27.11
N ARG A 492 -5.90 -6.80 -26.87
CA ARG A 492 -5.09 -8.02 -27.05
C ARG A 492 -5.48 -9.12 -26.08
N TYR A 493 -5.71 -8.81 -24.80
CA TYR A 493 -6.22 -9.83 -23.85
C TYR A 493 -7.59 -10.36 -24.24
N ASN A 494 -8.52 -9.51 -24.65
CA ASN A 494 -9.84 -9.95 -25.07
C ASN A 494 -9.76 -10.87 -26.30
N GLN A 495 -8.86 -10.58 -27.25
CA GLN A 495 -8.59 -11.47 -28.38
C GLN A 495 -8.00 -12.80 -27.91
N MET A 496 -7.02 -12.78 -27.01
CA MET A 496 -6.41 -13.97 -26.43
C MET A 496 -7.46 -14.84 -25.69
N LEU A 497 -8.28 -14.24 -24.83
CA LEU A 497 -9.34 -14.94 -24.09
C LEU A 497 -10.34 -15.60 -25.05
N ARG A 498 -10.83 -14.87 -26.06
CA ARG A 498 -11.77 -15.41 -27.06
C ARG A 498 -11.18 -16.56 -27.87
N ARG A 499 -9.91 -16.46 -28.29
CA ARG A 499 -9.20 -17.53 -29.03
C ARG A 499 -9.09 -18.82 -28.21
N ASN A 500 -9.05 -18.70 -26.89
CA ASN A 500 -8.95 -19.83 -25.96
C ASN A 500 -10.31 -20.25 -25.36
N GLY A 501 -11.43 -19.77 -25.92
CA GLY A 501 -12.78 -20.15 -25.46
C GLY A 501 -13.19 -19.54 -24.11
N LEU A 502 -12.47 -18.53 -23.62
CA LEU A 502 -12.76 -17.81 -22.38
C LEU A 502 -13.57 -16.53 -22.66
N GLN A 503 -14.35 -16.09 -21.65
CA GLN A 503 -15.13 -14.85 -21.73
C GLN A 503 -14.21 -13.60 -21.69
N PRO A 504 -14.44 -12.59 -22.54
CA PRO A 504 -13.65 -11.36 -22.58
C PRO A 504 -13.98 -10.42 -21.41
N ALA A 505 -13.48 -10.76 -20.22
CA ALA A 505 -13.83 -10.11 -18.95
C ALA A 505 -13.49 -8.60 -18.87
N PHE A 506 -12.53 -8.11 -19.66
CA PHE A 506 -12.11 -6.71 -19.60
C PHE A 506 -13.11 -5.72 -20.23
N LEU A 507 -14.10 -6.20 -20.98
CA LEU A 507 -15.13 -5.32 -21.58
C LEU A 507 -16.07 -4.73 -20.52
N ASP A 508 -16.27 -5.45 -19.41
CA ASP A 508 -17.18 -5.04 -18.34
C ASP A 508 -16.47 -4.26 -17.22
N MET A 509 -15.15 -4.07 -17.34
CA MET A 509 -14.31 -3.39 -16.36
C MET A 509 -14.10 -1.91 -16.73
N ASP A 510 -13.92 -1.07 -15.72
CA ASP A 510 -13.49 0.32 -15.90
C ASP A 510 -11.99 0.47 -16.16
N GLU A 511 -11.56 1.65 -16.64
CA GLU A 511 -10.17 1.89 -17.08
C GLU A 511 -9.14 1.62 -15.95
N ASP A 512 -9.43 1.98 -14.69
CA ASP A 512 -8.53 1.80 -13.54
C ASP A 512 -8.46 0.33 -13.08
N THR A 513 -9.61 -0.34 -12.94
CA THR A 513 -9.64 -1.77 -12.61
C THR A 513 -8.97 -2.59 -13.71
N ALA A 514 -9.23 -2.26 -14.99
CA ALA A 514 -8.61 -2.94 -16.11
C ALA A 514 -7.09 -2.73 -16.16
N LEU A 515 -6.59 -1.55 -15.75
CA LEU A 515 -5.15 -1.29 -15.61
C LEU A 515 -4.53 -2.21 -14.55
N TYR A 516 -5.14 -2.28 -13.36
CA TYR A 516 -4.66 -3.12 -12.25
C TYR A 516 -4.70 -4.61 -12.60
N VAL A 517 -5.86 -5.10 -13.07
CA VAL A 517 -6.04 -6.50 -13.46
C VAL A 517 -5.12 -6.88 -14.62
N GLY A 518 -4.92 -5.98 -15.59
CA GLY A 518 -4.00 -6.19 -16.70
C GLY A 518 -2.55 -6.31 -16.25
N ASN A 519 -2.08 -5.43 -15.36
CA ASN A 519 -0.72 -5.48 -14.82
C ASN A 519 -0.45 -6.83 -14.12
N GLU A 520 -1.42 -7.30 -13.35
CA GLU A 520 -1.31 -8.55 -12.61
C GLU A 520 -1.44 -9.78 -13.50
N LEU A 521 -2.27 -9.72 -14.54
CA LEU A 521 -2.38 -10.78 -15.53
C LEU A 521 -1.05 -10.99 -16.27
N THR A 522 -0.37 -9.92 -16.72
CA THR A 522 0.95 -10.07 -17.35
C THR A 522 1.96 -10.69 -16.40
N LYS A 523 2.07 -10.19 -15.17
CA LYS A 523 2.99 -10.75 -14.17
C LYS A 523 2.75 -12.23 -13.95
N HIS A 524 1.47 -12.62 -13.85
CA HIS A 524 1.07 -14.01 -13.68
C HIS A 524 1.49 -14.88 -14.88
N LEU A 525 1.18 -14.44 -16.11
CA LEU A 525 1.55 -15.17 -17.33
C LEU A 525 3.07 -15.29 -17.47
N MET A 526 3.79 -14.18 -17.33
CA MET A 526 5.26 -14.17 -17.44
C MET A 526 5.93 -15.07 -16.40
N SER A 527 5.42 -15.11 -15.17
CA SER A 527 5.95 -15.99 -14.11
C SER A 527 5.65 -17.47 -14.38
N ARG A 528 4.55 -17.80 -15.05
CA ARG A 528 4.10 -19.18 -15.25
C ARG A 528 4.65 -19.83 -16.51
N ILE A 529 4.55 -19.14 -17.64
CA ILE A 529 4.90 -19.69 -18.95
C ILE A 529 6.17 -19.05 -19.54
N GLY A 530 6.72 -18.03 -18.89
CA GLY A 530 7.90 -17.30 -19.36
C GLY A 530 7.55 -16.23 -20.39
N ARG A 531 8.48 -15.28 -20.59
CA ARG A 531 8.31 -14.11 -21.47
C ARG A 531 7.93 -14.51 -22.89
N GLN A 532 8.71 -15.38 -23.54
CA GLN A 532 8.53 -15.71 -24.96
C GLN A 532 7.19 -16.41 -25.24
N ASN A 533 6.77 -17.34 -24.38
CA ASN A 533 5.50 -18.04 -24.55
C ASN A 533 4.31 -17.12 -24.26
N THR A 534 4.45 -16.18 -23.32
CA THR A 534 3.42 -15.16 -23.05
C THR A 534 3.15 -14.31 -24.30
N LEU A 535 4.20 -13.84 -24.97
CA LEU A 535 4.05 -13.05 -26.19
C LEU A 535 3.39 -13.87 -27.31
N ARG A 536 3.84 -15.11 -27.54
CA ARG A 536 3.23 -16.01 -28.54
C ARG A 536 1.75 -16.29 -28.29
N LEU A 537 1.37 -16.45 -27.02
CA LEU A 537 -0.02 -16.67 -26.62
C LEU A 537 -0.89 -15.44 -26.92
N ILE A 538 -0.38 -14.25 -26.63
CA ILE A 538 -1.11 -12.99 -26.80
C ILE A 538 -1.25 -12.64 -28.29
N ASP A 539 -0.20 -12.84 -29.07
CA ASP A 539 -0.23 -12.65 -30.52
C ASP A 539 -1.10 -13.70 -31.22
N GLY A 540 -1.37 -14.84 -30.57
CA GLY A 540 -2.19 -15.94 -31.06
C GLY A 540 -1.43 -16.90 -31.98
N GLN A 541 -0.11 -16.92 -31.88
CA GLN A 541 0.73 -17.95 -32.50
C GLN A 541 0.57 -19.30 -31.78
N GLU A 542 0.26 -19.25 -30.48
CA GLU A 542 0.01 -20.41 -29.63
C GLU A 542 -1.33 -20.24 -28.89
N THR A 543 -1.90 -21.36 -28.44
CA THR A 543 -3.10 -21.42 -27.59
C THR A 543 -2.73 -22.03 -26.24
N ILE A 544 -3.56 -21.80 -25.22
CA ILE A 544 -3.37 -22.44 -23.90
C ILE A 544 -3.31 -23.97 -24.07
N HIS A 545 -4.18 -24.53 -24.91
CA HIS A 545 -4.22 -25.96 -25.21
C HIS A 545 -2.96 -26.50 -25.92
N SER A 546 -2.33 -25.70 -26.78
CA SER A 546 -1.09 -26.11 -27.46
C SER A 546 0.11 -26.05 -26.51
N LEU A 547 0.18 -25.04 -25.64
CA LEU A 547 1.22 -24.96 -24.60
C LEU A 547 1.07 -26.06 -23.54
N GLU A 548 -0.16 -26.47 -23.20
CA GLU A 548 -0.44 -27.64 -22.35
C GLU A 548 0.07 -28.94 -23.00
N ARG A 549 -0.18 -29.12 -24.31
CA ARG A 549 0.30 -30.30 -25.06
C ARG A 549 1.82 -30.38 -25.17
N LEU A 550 2.51 -29.24 -25.15
CA LEU A 550 3.97 -29.17 -25.15
C LEU A 550 4.60 -29.48 -23.78
N GLY A 551 3.79 -29.74 -22.75
CA GLY A 551 4.26 -30.10 -21.41
C GLY A 551 4.92 -28.94 -20.66
N ILE A 552 4.68 -27.71 -21.10
CA ILE A 552 5.29 -26.50 -20.50
C ILE A 552 4.68 -26.19 -19.12
N PHE A 553 3.45 -26.65 -18.84
CA PHE A 553 2.79 -26.55 -17.53
C PHE A 553 1.69 -27.62 -17.34
N SER A 554 1.26 -27.87 -16.09
CA SER A 554 0.19 -28.83 -15.75
C SER A 554 -1.21 -28.18 -15.73
N ALA A 555 -2.06 -28.62 -16.65
CA ALA A 555 -3.53 -28.75 -16.68
C ALA A 555 -4.53 -27.67 -16.17
N ASP A 556 -4.16 -26.54 -15.56
CA ASP A 556 -5.18 -25.62 -14.96
C ASP A 556 -5.03 -24.12 -15.28
N LEU A 557 -4.26 -23.71 -16.30
CA LEU A 557 -4.02 -22.29 -16.57
C LEU A 557 -5.29 -21.53 -17.00
N ALA A 558 -6.13 -22.13 -17.84
CA ALA A 558 -7.39 -21.52 -18.27
C ALA A 558 -8.39 -21.36 -17.11
N ALA A 559 -8.46 -22.36 -16.22
CA ALA A 559 -9.29 -22.32 -15.01
C ALA A 559 -8.78 -21.28 -14.01
N GLU A 560 -7.45 -21.17 -13.84
CA GLU A 560 -6.82 -20.17 -12.98
C GLU A 560 -7.08 -18.74 -13.48
N ILE A 561 -6.92 -18.49 -14.79
CA ILE A 561 -7.21 -17.20 -15.41
C ILE A 561 -8.68 -16.83 -15.22
N SER A 562 -9.61 -17.76 -15.48
CA SER A 562 -11.05 -17.53 -15.32
C SER A 562 -11.44 -17.25 -13.87
N SER A 563 -10.88 -18.01 -12.91
CA SER A 563 -11.10 -17.81 -11.47
C SER A 563 -10.57 -16.46 -10.98
N ARG A 564 -9.35 -16.06 -11.40
CA ARG A 564 -8.76 -14.78 -10.98
C ARG A 564 -9.46 -13.57 -11.61
N LEU A 565 -9.89 -13.67 -12.87
CA LEU A 565 -10.61 -12.59 -13.55
C LEU A 565 -12.03 -12.38 -12.96
N SER A 566 -12.69 -13.46 -12.53
CA SER A 566 -13.99 -13.37 -11.85
C SER A 566 -13.87 -12.79 -10.44
N LEU A 567 -12.90 -13.22 -9.62
CA LEU A 567 -12.67 -12.68 -8.28
C LEU A 567 -12.31 -11.18 -8.28
N ARG A 568 -11.41 -10.75 -9.18
CA ARG A 568 -10.92 -9.36 -9.21
C ARG A 568 -11.90 -8.35 -9.80
N SER A 569 -12.89 -8.80 -10.58
CA SER A 569 -14.01 -7.95 -11.02
C SER A 569 -14.85 -7.45 -9.84
N VAL A 570 -14.92 -8.23 -8.74
CA VAL A 570 -15.66 -7.90 -7.51
C VAL A 570 -14.83 -6.99 -6.59
N GLU A 571 -13.51 -7.20 -6.53
CA GLU A 571 -12.60 -6.38 -5.71
C GLU A 571 -12.31 -5.00 -6.31
N GLY A 572 -12.27 -4.85 -7.65
CA GLY A 572 -12.15 -3.54 -8.29
C GLY A 572 -13.29 -2.57 -7.93
N ALA A 573 -14.50 -3.08 -7.74
CA ALA A 573 -15.62 -2.33 -7.20
C ALA A 573 -15.42 -1.91 -5.73
N SER A 574 -14.67 -2.69 -4.94
CA SER A 574 -14.33 -2.39 -3.54
C SER A 574 -13.17 -1.39 -3.41
N LEU A 575 -12.21 -1.41 -4.32
CA LEU A 575 -11.12 -0.40 -4.41
C LEU A 575 -11.67 1.00 -4.72
N ARG A 576 -12.75 1.11 -5.51
CA ARG A 576 -13.46 2.39 -5.75
C ARG A 576 -14.02 3.02 -4.47
N LEU A 577 -14.46 2.21 -3.49
CA LEU A 577 -14.92 2.70 -2.19
C LEU A 577 -13.77 3.22 -1.31
N ALA A 578 -12.56 2.67 -1.47
CA ALA A 578 -11.38 3.12 -0.75
C ALA A 578 -10.73 4.38 -1.37
N ILE A 579 -10.78 4.54 -2.70
CA ILE A 579 -10.18 5.67 -3.42
C ILE A 579 -11.10 6.91 -3.43
N ALA A 580 -12.42 6.74 -3.28
CA ALA A 580 -13.39 7.84 -3.25
C ALA A 580 -13.40 8.69 -1.95
N ALA A 581 -12.54 8.42 -0.97
CA ALA A 581 -12.35 9.28 0.18
C ALA A 581 -11.05 10.10 0.03
N PRO A 582 -11.17 11.34 -0.45
CA PRO A 582 -10.79 12.44 0.43
C PRO A 582 -11.76 13.62 0.30
N SER A 583 -12.41 14.00 1.41
CA SER A 583 -12.72 15.40 1.63
C SER A 583 -12.45 15.76 3.07
N VAL A 584 -11.44 16.61 3.21
CA VAL A 584 -11.10 17.37 4.40
C VAL A 584 -12.36 18.10 4.86
N VAL A 585 -12.83 17.79 6.07
CA VAL A 585 -13.74 18.66 6.80
C VAL A 585 -12.93 19.90 7.17
N SER A 586 -13.06 20.96 6.36
CA SER A 586 -12.59 22.29 6.74
C SER A 586 -13.61 22.89 7.70
N ASP A 587 -13.36 22.73 8.99
CA ASP A 587 -14.06 23.49 10.03
C ASP A 587 -13.77 24.98 9.83
N THR A 588 -14.83 25.69 9.49
CA THR A 588 -14.90 27.14 9.40
C THR A 588 -15.12 27.69 10.80
N LEU A 589 -14.05 28.14 11.46
CA LEU A 589 -14.16 29.05 12.60
C LEU A 589 -14.28 30.48 12.10
N ALA A 590 -15.51 30.94 11.95
CA ALA A 590 -15.86 32.35 11.92
C ALA A 590 -17.18 32.56 12.68
N SER A 591 -17.08 33.18 13.86
CA SER A 591 -18.03 34.11 14.52
C SER A 591 -18.18 33.88 16.03
N ALA A 592 -17.36 34.60 16.80
CA ALA A 592 -17.74 35.45 17.95
C ALA A 592 -16.50 36.15 18.48
#